data_AF-A0A6G9SMX4-F1
#
_entry.id   AF-A0A6G9SMX4-F1
#
_cell.length_a   1.000
_cell.length_b   1.000
_cell.length_c   1.000
_cell.angle_alpha   90.00
_cell.angle_beta   90.00
_cell.angle_gamma   90.00
#
_symmetry.space_group_name_H-M   'P 1'
#
loop_
_entity.id
_entity.type
_entity.pdbx_description
1 polymer ?
#
loop_
_entity_poly.entity_id
_entity_poly.type
_entity_poly.pdbx_seq_one_letter_code
_entity_poly.pdbx_strand_id
1 'polypeptide(L)'
;MPKKYVANAFLKIEDGHLYGIFAWSQRQAELIAAKSWLTILEIFVHEHSLEAAYKIFQEVQASSIAEKFIHELKQYQPLTPESIVFLGDSQVTIFAKGFRSFIENEMKFEVGLLSQDTYQVLSQLFAEVNLDNDLASIKNIEDFLQIVEKLENIGFLSPATGSINWGDLSKTVPICQAFGLTRGTPIDRYYLSKFIAEIKPEIFGNILEVGGTPKDKDFYQVNPGSSYRILNIESGPGVDLVGDVHDVSLIEPNSLDSVIIFNVLEHCYAPWIAVENIHTWLKPGGKCFAMVPSAIRVHATPVDYWRPLPDAFAWIFRNYSQQKLYVYGNPITVIASYHGIAVEELTPEQLDAFHPDYPVATCIMAEK
;
A
#
# COMPACT_ATOMS: atom_id res chain seq x y z
N MET A 1 -9.77 4.67 27.04
CA MET A 1 -11.00 4.46 26.25
C MET A 1 -11.06 2.99 25.85
N PRO A 2 -12.25 2.38 25.71
CA PRO A 2 -12.34 1.02 25.19
C PRO A 2 -11.72 0.96 23.78
N LYS A 3 -11.03 -0.13 23.49
CA LYS A 3 -10.35 -0.33 22.21
C LYS A 3 -11.39 -0.46 21.09
N LYS A 4 -11.12 0.21 19.98
CA LYS A 4 -11.96 0.19 18.78
C LYS A 4 -11.24 -0.56 17.68
N TYR A 5 -11.98 -1.33 16.89
CA TYR A 5 -11.42 -2.15 15.82
C TYR A 5 -12.03 -1.78 14.48
N VAL A 6 -11.26 -2.03 13.43
CA VAL A 6 -11.71 -1.99 12.04
C VAL A 6 -11.17 -3.20 11.29
N ALA A 7 -11.98 -3.73 10.39
CA ALA A 7 -11.52 -4.77 9.47
C ALA A 7 -10.46 -4.24 8.51
N ASN A 8 -9.43 -5.05 8.28
CA ASN A 8 -8.36 -4.77 7.33
C ASN A 8 -7.88 -6.09 6.72
N ALA A 9 -8.71 -6.65 5.84
CA ALA A 9 -8.46 -7.98 5.29
C ALA A 9 -8.69 -8.00 3.78
N PHE A 10 -7.88 -8.79 3.08
CA PHE A 10 -8.09 -9.13 1.69
C PHE A 10 -8.43 -10.61 1.64
N LEU A 11 -9.60 -10.96 1.11
CA LEU A 11 -10.10 -12.33 1.05
C LEU A 11 -10.03 -12.83 -0.39
N LYS A 12 -9.57 -14.06 -0.58
CA LYS A 12 -9.40 -14.68 -1.90
C LYS A 12 -9.74 -16.16 -1.85
N ILE A 13 -10.39 -16.66 -2.90
CA ILE A 13 -10.61 -18.09 -3.09
C ILE A 13 -9.43 -18.67 -3.87
N GLU A 14 -8.85 -19.75 -3.34
CA GLU A 14 -7.77 -20.49 -3.99
C GLU A 14 -7.95 -21.99 -3.69
N ASP A 15 -7.87 -22.83 -4.72
CA ASP A 15 -8.09 -24.28 -4.60
C ASP A 15 -9.35 -24.69 -3.83
N GLY A 16 -10.45 -23.95 -4.03
CA GLY A 16 -11.75 -24.21 -3.37
C GLY A 16 -11.82 -23.82 -1.89
N HIS A 17 -10.77 -23.21 -1.34
CA HIS A 17 -10.71 -22.72 0.04
C HIS A 17 -10.68 -21.20 0.07
N LEU A 18 -11.14 -20.61 1.18
CA LEU A 18 -11.10 -19.17 1.41
C LEU A 18 -9.89 -18.81 2.26
N TYR A 19 -9.08 -17.86 1.78
CA TYR A 19 -7.91 -17.36 2.47
C TYR A 19 -8.02 -15.86 2.72
N GLY A 20 -7.47 -15.41 3.84
CA GLY A 20 -7.09 -14.02 4.01
C GLY A 20 -5.62 -13.82 3.64
N ILE A 21 -5.36 -12.86 2.75
CA ILE A 21 -4.03 -12.55 2.20
C ILE A 21 -3.56 -11.17 2.68
N PHE A 22 -2.24 -10.95 2.65
CA PHE A 22 -1.58 -9.80 3.29
C PHE A 22 -1.00 -8.80 2.29
N ALA A 23 -1.79 -8.38 1.30
CA ALA A 23 -1.34 -7.49 0.22
C ALA A 23 -0.07 -8.03 -0.48
N TRP A 24 0.94 -7.18 -0.68
CA TRP A 24 2.25 -7.55 -1.25
C TRP A 24 3.23 -8.15 -0.23
N SER A 25 2.73 -8.75 0.85
CA SER A 25 3.56 -9.43 1.84
C SER A 25 3.97 -10.82 1.36
N GLN A 26 5.16 -11.26 1.77
CA GLN A 26 5.65 -12.63 1.59
C GLN A 26 5.10 -13.61 2.65
N ARG A 27 4.25 -13.12 3.56
CA ARG A 27 3.62 -13.96 4.59
C ARG A 27 2.65 -14.95 3.94
N GLN A 28 2.68 -16.19 4.43
CA GLN A 28 1.72 -17.21 4.04
C GLN A 28 0.28 -16.73 4.32
N ALA A 29 -0.62 -16.99 3.37
CA ALA A 29 -2.05 -16.71 3.54
C ALA A 29 -2.64 -17.50 4.71
N GLU A 30 -3.58 -16.91 5.44
CA GLU A 30 -4.29 -17.60 6.53
C GLU A 30 -5.58 -18.22 6.01
N LEU A 31 -5.80 -19.49 6.30
CA LEU A 31 -7.05 -20.17 5.96
C LEU A 31 -8.20 -19.60 6.81
N ILE A 32 -9.26 -19.13 6.17
CA ILE A 32 -10.52 -18.79 6.83
C ILE A 32 -11.31 -20.08 6.98
N ALA A 33 -11.35 -20.63 8.20
CA ALA A 33 -11.97 -21.93 8.46
C ALA A 33 -13.43 -21.86 8.90
N ALA A 34 -13.88 -20.71 9.42
CA ALA A 34 -15.12 -20.60 10.19
C ALA A 34 -16.00 -19.44 9.72
N LYS A 35 -17.33 -19.64 9.75
CA LYS A 35 -18.31 -18.61 9.39
C LYS A 35 -18.30 -17.42 10.34
N SER A 36 -18.03 -17.65 11.63
CA SER A 36 -17.91 -16.58 12.62
C SER A 36 -16.87 -15.53 12.24
N TRP A 37 -15.77 -15.91 11.59
CA TRP A 37 -14.72 -14.96 11.20
C TRP A 37 -15.25 -13.99 10.14
N LEU A 38 -15.97 -14.48 9.14
CA LEU A 38 -16.57 -13.63 8.11
C LEU A 38 -17.59 -12.67 8.72
N THR A 39 -18.47 -13.17 9.59
CA THR A 39 -19.47 -12.33 10.26
C THR A 39 -18.80 -11.25 11.12
N ILE A 40 -17.81 -11.61 11.93
CA ILE A 40 -17.10 -10.67 12.80
C ILE A 40 -16.34 -9.62 11.98
N LEU A 41 -15.62 -10.05 10.94
CA LEU A 41 -14.91 -9.12 10.06
C LEU A 41 -15.87 -8.15 9.37
N GLU A 42 -17.01 -8.63 8.87
CA GLU A 42 -18.02 -7.79 8.22
C GLU A 42 -18.66 -6.80 9.20
N ILE A 43 -18.91 -7.19 10.45
CA ILE A 43 -19.40 -6.27 11.49
C ILE A 43 -18.39 -5.14 11.74
N PHE A 44 -17.11 -5.46 11.88
CA PHE A 44 -16.05 -4.47 12.09
C PHE A 44 -15.72 -3.63 10.85
N VAL A 45 -16.39 -3.82 9.72
CA VAL A 45 -16.39 -2.85 8.62
C VAL A 45 -17.18 -1.60 8.99
N HIS A 46 -18.27 -1.73 9.77
CA HIS A 46 -19.21 -0.63 10.05
C HIS A 46 -19.32 -0.25 11.52
N GLU A 47 -19.10 -1.18 12.44
CA GLU A 47 -19.20 -0.96 13.89
C GLU A 47 -17.86 -1.18 14.58
N HIS A 48 -17.30 -0.12 15.16
CA HIS A 48 -15.95 -0.13 15.72
C HIS A 48 -15.90 -0.47 17.23
N SER A 49 -17.03 -0.42 17.93
CA SER A 49 -17.13 -0.73 19.35
C SER A 49 -17.36 -2.23 19.58
N LEU A 50 -16.57 -2.82 20.49
CA LEU A 50 -16.70 -4.24 20.86
C LEU A 50 -18.12 -4.61 21.31
N GLU A 51 -18.71 -3.83 22.21
CA GLU A 51 -20.00 -4.14 22.82
C GLU A 51 -21.16 -4.02 21.82
N ALA A 52 -21.08 -3.08 20.88
CA ALA A 52 -22.08 -2.92 19.83
C ALA A 52 -21.90 -4.00 18.75
N ALA A 53 -20.67 -4.30 18.36
CA ALA A 53 -20.36 -5.38 17.42
C ALA A 53 -20.86 -6.73 17.92
N TYR A 54 -20.72 -7.03 19.21
CA TYR A 54 -21.25 -8.25 19.81
C TYR A 54 -22.79 -8.31 19.76
N LYS A 55 -23.49 -7.19 19.99
CA LYS A 55 -24.96 -7.15 19.86
C LYS A 55 -25.40 -7.42 18.42
N ILE A 56 -24.75 -6.79 17.44
CA ILE A 56 -25.01 -7.04 16.02
C ILE A 56 -24.74 -8.50 15.67
N PHE A 57 -23.66 -9.09 16.19
CA PHE A 57 -23.36 -10.50 16.00
C PHE A 57 -24.51 -11.42 16.47
N GLN A 58 -25.09 -11.14 17.63
CA GLN A 58 -26.24 -11.89 18.15
C GLN A 58 -27.48 -11.74 17.26
N GLU A 59 -27.73 -10.55 16.72
CA GLU A 59 -28.83 -10.29 15.78
C GLU A 59 -28.63 -11.03 14.46
N VAL A 60 -27.42 -11.02 13.90
CA VAL A 60 -27.07 -11.71 12.65
C VAL A 60 -27.18 -13.23 12.81
N GLN A 61 -26.72 -13.77 13.95
CA GLN A 61 -26.82 -15.19 14.27
C GLN A 61 -28.28 -15.68 14.30
N ALA A 62 -29.22 -14.82 14.71
CA ALA A 62 -30.65 -15.14 14.78
C ALA A 62 -31.42 -14.85 13.48
N SER A 63 -30.82 -14.11 12.55
CA SER A 63 -31.47 -13.59 11.34
C SER A 63 -31.24 -14.47 10.10
N SER A 64 -32.29 -14.61 9.28
CA SER A 64 -32.18 -15.16 7.93
C SER A 64 -32.02 -14.06 6.89
N ILE A 65 -31.26 -14.35 5.83
CA ILE A 65 -31.06 -13.41 4.72
C ILE A 65 -32.30 -13.32 3.84
N ALA A 66 -32.71 -12.10 3.50
CA ALA A 66 -33.83 -11.87 2.60
C ALA A 66 -33.52 -12.29 1.16
N GLU A 67 -34.44 -12.97 0.47
CA GLU A 67 -34.23 -13.44 -0.91
C GLU A 67 -33.87 -12.33 -1.90
N LYS A 68 -34.43 -11.12 -1.71
CA LYS A 68 -34.11 -9.93 -2.52
C LYS A 68 -32.60 -9.64 -2.51
N PHE A 69 -31.97 -9.75 -1.34
CA PHE A 69 -30.54 -9.49 -1.17
C PHE A 69 -29.69 -10.56 -1.86
N ILE A 70 -30.09 -11.83 -1.73
CA ILE A 70 -29.42 -12.93 -2.44
C ILE A 70 -29.48 -12.68 -3.95
N HIS A 71 -30.63 -12.23 -4.46
CA HIS A 71 -30.78 -11.92 -5.87
C HIS A 71 -29.87 -10.76 -6.32
N GLU A 72 -29.73 -9.71 -5.51
CA GLU A 72 -28.85 -8.58 -5.80
C GLU A 72 -27.38 -8.98 -5.83
N LEU A 73 -26.94 -9.85 -4.92
CA LEU A 73 -25.55 -10.33 -4.88
C LEU A 73 -25.17 -11.28 -6.01
N LYS A 74 -26.14 -11.97 -6.64
CA LYS A 74 -25.87 -12.90 -7.75
C LYS A 74 -25.14 -12.25 -8.91
N GLN A 75 -25.29 -10.94 -9.13
CA GLN A 75 -24.58 -10.24 -10.20
C GLN A 75 -23.05 -10.20 -10.00
N TYR A 76 -22.59 -10.39 -8.76
CA TYR A 76 -21.16 -10.43 -8.40
C TYR A 76 -20.63 -11.87 -8.27
N GLN A 77 -21.46 -12.88 -8.56
CA GLN A 77 -21.11 -14.29 -8.52
C GLN A 77 -21.05 -14.92 -9.93
N PRO A 78 -20.15 -15.90 -10.17
CA PRO A 78 -19.13 -16.39 -9.25
C PRO A 78 -17.92 -15.45 -9.19
N LEU A 79 -17.27 -15.36 -8.03
CA LEU A 79 -15.94 -14.76 -7.91
C LEU A 79 -14.95 -15.62 -8.71
N THR A 80 -14.06 -15.00 -9.48
CA THR A 80 -13.00 -15.73 -10.18
C THR A 80 -11.83 -16.00 -9.21
N PRO A 81 -10.91 -16.93 -9.52
CA PRO A 81 -9.69 -17.12 -8.73
C PRO A 81 -8.79 -15.87 -8.64
N GLU A 82 -8.98 -14.90 -9.55
CA GLU A 82 -8.26 -13.62 -9.53
C GLU A 82 -8.94 -12.57 -8.64
N SER A 83 -10.22 -12.76 -8.29
CA SER A 83 -10.97 -11.81 -7.47
C SER A 83 -10.42 -11.74 -6.05
N ILE A 84 -10.32 -10.52 -5.52
CA ILE A 84 -10.03 -10.24 -4.11
C ILE A 84 -11.20 -9.46 -3.53
N VAL A 85 -11.71 -9.85 -2.36
CA VAL A 85 -12.68 -9.06 -1.59
C VAL A 85 -11.94 -8.35 -0.47
N PHE A 86 -11.92 -7.02 -0.51
CA PHE A 86 -11.28 -6.17 0.49
C PHE A 86 -12.29 -5.67 1.52
N LEU A 87 -11.88 -5.75 2.78
CA LEU A 87 -12.57 -5.20 3.94
C LEU A 87 -11.73 -4.07 4.51
N GLY A 88 -12.30 -2.87 4.55
CA GLY A 88 -11.71 -1.67 5.14
C GLY A 88 -12.77 -0.88 5.90
N ASP A 89 -12.39 0.26 6.49
CA ASP A 89 -13.34 1.14 7.19
C ASP A 89 -14.48 1.54 6.24
N SER A 90 -15.70 1.14 6.57
CA SER A 90 -16.93 1.38 5.80
C SER A 90 -16.89 0.86 4.36
N GLN A 91 -16.00 -0.08 4.03
CA GLN A 91 -15.79 -0.61 2.68
C GLN A 91 -15.84 -2.13 2.63
N VAL A 92 -16.68 -2.65 1.74
CA VAL A 92 -16.62 -4.03 1.25
C VAL A 92 -16.50 -3.97 -0.26
N THR A 93 -15.27 -4.10 -0.73
CA THR A 93 -14.96 -3.93 -2.15
C THR A 93 -14.59 -5.25 -2.80
N ILE A 94 -15.15 -5.54 -3.97
CA ILE A 94 -14.70 -6.63 -4.84
C ILE A 94 -13.75 -6.08 -5.91
N PHE A 95 -12.52 -6.56 -5.91
CA PHE A 95 -11.49 -6.31 -6.92
C PHE A 95 -11.44 -7.49 -7.89
N ALA A 96 -12.14 -7.39 -9.02
CA ALA A 96 -12.30 -8.54 -9.92
C ALA A 96 -11.03 -8.94 -10.69
N LYS A 97 -9.99 -8.09 -10.71
CA LYS A 97 -8.66 -8.39 -11.28
C LYS A 97 -7.56 -8.33 -10.21
N GLY A 98 -7.88 -8.73 -8.98
CA GLY A 98 -6.94 -8.74 -7.86
C GLY A 98 -6.37 -7.35 -7.52
N PHE A 99 -5.11 -7.29 -7.06
CA PHE A 99 -4.48 -6.02 -6.65
C PHE A 99 -4.32 -5.01 -7.78
N ARG A 100 -4.41 -5.42 -9.04
CA ARG A 100 -4.44 -4.48 -10.16
C ARG A 100 -5.67 -3.56 -10.09
N SER A 101 -6.84 -4.12 -9.78
CA SER A 101 -8.06 -3.34 -9.55
C SER A 101 -7.94 -2.39 -8.36
N PHE A 102 -7.18 -2.75 -7.33
CA PHE A 102 -6.91 -1.90 -6.17
C PHE A 102 -6.05 -0.67 -6.54
N ILE A 103 -5.07 -0.83 -7.43
CA ILE A 103 -4.16 0.26 -7.84
C ILE A 103 -4.74 1.12 -8.98
N GLU A 104 -5.36 0.49 -9.98
CA GLU A 104 -5.82 1.17 -11.19
C GLU A 104 -7.23 1.75 -11.05
N ASN A 105 -7.99 1.35 -10.01
CA ASN A 105 -9.40 1.66 -9.81
C ASN A 105 -10.34 1.16 -10.92
N GLU A 106 -9.92 0.15 -11.69
CA GLU A 106 -10.74 -0.51 -12.70
C GLU A 106 -11.36 -1.81 -12.15
N MET A 107 -12.54 -2.18 -12.63
CA MET A 107 -13.21 -3.45 -12.26
C MET A 107 -13.37 -3.62 -10.74
N LYS A 108 -13.64 -2.50 -10.05
CA LYS A 108 -13.94 -2.39 -8.62
C LYS A 108 -15.46 -2.34 -8.43
N PHE A 109 -16.00 -3.18 -7.55
CA PHE A 109 -17.42 -3.17 -7.18
C PHE A 109 -17.55 -2.94 -5.68
N GLU A 110 -18.17 -1.83 -5.28
CA GLU A 110 -18.40 -1.50 -3.87
C GLU A 110 -19.75 -2.04 -3.41
N VAL A 111 -19.76 -2.83 -2.34
CA VAL A 111 -20.96 -3.43 -1.74
C VAL A 111 -21.08 -3.12 -0.25
N GLY A 112 -20.34 -2.13 0.26
CA GLY A 112 -20.35 -1.69 1.66
C GLY A 112 -21.73 -1.25 2.15
N LEU A 113 -22.52 -0.51 1.36
CA LEU A 113 -23.88 -0.13 1.74
C LEU A 113 -24.78 -1.35 1.96
N LEU A 114 -24.66 -2.34 1.07
CA LEU A 114 -25.40 -3.59 1.15
C LEU A 114 -24.96 -4.42 2.38
N SER A 115 -23.67 -4.36 2.71
CA SER A 115 -23.11 -4.95 3.93
C SER A 115 -23.62 -4.26 5.20
N GLN A 116 -23.73 -2.93 5.23
CA GLN A 116 -24.20 -2.18 6.39
C GLN A 116 -25.64 -2.56 6.81
N ASP A 117 -26.49 -2.86 5.84
CA ASP A 117 -27.90 -3.22 6.06
C ASP A 117 -28.07 -4.63 6.64
N THR A 118 -27.12 -5.53 6.41
CA THR A 118 -27.34 -6.98 6.63
C THR A 118 -26.24 -7.68 7.43
N TYR A 119 -25.00 -7.22 7.35
CA TYR A 119 -23.80 -7.89 7.87
C TYR A 119 -23.65 -9.34 7.39
N GLN A 120 -24.20 -9.64 6.21
CA GLN A 120 -24.29 -10.98 5.67
C GLN A 120 -23.78 -11.09 4.23
N VAL A 121 -23.20 -10.03 3.65
CA VAL A 121 -22.65 -10.02 2.29
C VAL A 121 -21.55 -11.08 2.14
N LEU A 122 -20.58 -11.15 3.05
CA LEU A 122 -19.47 -12.10 2.96
C LEU A 122 -19.97 -13.53 3.04
N SER A 123 -20.94 -13.80 3.92
CA SER A 123 -21.54 -15.13 4.05
C SER A 123 -22.19 -15.60 2.74
N GLN A 124 -22.73 -14.66 1.94
CA GLN A 124 -23.32 -14.97 0.65
C GLN A 124 -22.30 -15.04 -0.47
N LEU A 125 -21.37 -14.09 -0.55
CA LEU A 125 -20.29 -14.10 -1.55
C LEU A 125 -19.49 -15.40 -1.49
N PHE A 126 -19.29 -15.94 -0.29
CA PHE A 126 -18.54 -17.18 -0.06
C PHE A 126 -19.43 -18.38 0.30
N ALA A 127 -20.72 -18.36 -0.05
CA ALA A 127 -21.67 -19.43 0.31
C ALA A 127 -21.30 -20.81 -0.24
N GLU A 128 -20.58 -20.86 -1.37
CA GLU A 128 -20.11 -22.11 -1.99
C GLU A 128 -18.85 -22.67 -1.35
N VAL A 129 -18.16 -21.90 -0.49
CA VAL A 129 -16.97 -22.36 0.24
C VAL A 129 -17.40 -23.14 1.47
N ASN A 130 -16.82 -24.32 1.65
CA ASN A 130 -17.09 -25.15 2.83
C ASN A 130 -16.38 -24.58 4.07
N LEU A 131 -17.12 -23.81 4.86
CA LEU A 131 -16.68 -23.24 6.14
C LEU A 131 -17.41 -23.89 7.31
N ASP A 132 -16.70 -24.10 8.43
CA ASP A 132 -17.28 -24.59 9.67
C ASP A 132 -18.38 -23.62 10.15
N ASN A 133 -19.58 -24.17 10.38
CA ASN A 133 -20.70 -23.39 10.91
C ASN A 133 -20.64 -23.34 12.43
N ASP A 134 -19.75 -22.51 12.95
CA ASP A 134 -19.44 -22.35 14.37
C ASP A 134 -20.22 -21.21 15.04
N LEU A 135 -21.09 -20.51 14.33
CA LEU A 135 -21.82 -19.35 14.85
C LEU A 135 -22.51 -19.66 16.18
N ALA A 136 -23.21 -20.81 16.28
CA ALA A 136 -23.92 -21.24 17.50
C ALA A 136 -22.99 -21.61 18.68
N SER A 137 -21.69 -21.75 18.44
CA SER A 137 -20.70 -22.05 19.48
C SER A 137 -20.32 -20.82 20.31
N ILE A 138 -20.52 -19.61 19.77
CA ILE A 138 -20.24 -18.32 20.42
C ILE A 138 -21.47 -17.94 21.25
N LYS A 139 -21.38 -18.12 22.57
CA LYS A 139 -22.54 -18.01 23.48
C LYS A 139 -22.53 -16.74 24.32
N ASN A 140 -21.36 -16.16 24.53
CA ASN A 140 -21.14 -15.01 25.37
C ASN A 140 -20.11 -14.05 24.71
N ILE A 141 -19.90 -12.90 25.34
CA ILE A 141 -18.97 -11.89 24.82
C ILE A 141 -17.52 -12.37 24.94
N GLU A 142 -17.18 -13.21 25.90
CA GLU A 142 -15.84 -13.76 26.06
C GLU A 142 -15.45 -14.67 24.87
N ASP A 143 -16.36 -15.52 24.39
CA ASP A 143 -16.16 -16.34 23.19
C ASP A 143 -15.94 -15.45 21.95
N PHE A 144 -16.73 -14.38 21.82
CA PHE A 144 -16.59 -13.40 20.74
C PHE A 144 -15.23 -12.69 20.81
N LEU A 145 -14.82 -12.24 21.99
CA LEU A 145 -13.56 -11.54 22.21
C LEU A 145 -12.34 -12.42 21.89
N GLN A 146 -12.39 -13.73 22.16
CA GLN A 146 -11.33 -14.65 21.77
C GLN A 146 -11.12 -14.68 20.25
N ILE A 147 -12.20 -14.61 19.47
CA ILE A 147 -12.11 -14.56 18.01
C ILE A 147 -11.61 -13.19 17.55
N VAL A 148 -12.09 -12.11 18.14
CA VAL A 148 -11.59 -10.75 17.86
C VAL A 148 -10.09 -10.64 18.12
N GLU A 149 -9.62 -11.14 19.27
CA GLU A 149 -8.20 -11.16 19.61
C GLU A 149 -7.39 -12.01 18.61
N LYS A 150 -7.93 -13.16 18.20
CA LYS A 150 -7.31 -13.99 17.17
C LYS A 150 -7.18 -13.24 15.83
N LEU A 151 -8.27 -12.63 15.37
CA LEU A 151 -8.31 -11.87 14.12
C LEU A 151 -7.38 -10.65 14.16
N GLU A 152 -7.26 -9.98 15.30
CA GLU A 152 -6.27 -8.93 15.52
C GLU A 152 -4.84 -9.47 15.45
N ASN A 153 -4.54 -10.54 16.19
CA ASN A 153 -3.18 -11.09 16.27
C ASN A 153 -2.66 -11.60 14.92
N ILE A 154 -3.55 -12.03 14.03
CA ILE A 154 -3.20 -12.38 12.64
C ILE A 154 -3.24 -11.17 11.69
N GLY A 155 -3.77 -10.02 12.11
CA GLY A 155 -3.77 -8.78 11.33
C GLY A 155 -4.93 -8.59 10.37
N PHE A 156 -6.08 -9.24 10.62
CA PHE A 156 -7.34 -9.00 9.89
C PHE A 156 -8.25 -8.00 10.57
N LEU A 157 -8.05 -7.78 11.87
CA LEU A 157 -8.56 -6.61 12.59
C LEU A 157 -7.37 -5.73 12.99
N SER A 158 -7.58 -4.43 12.97
CA SER A 158 -6.60 -3.44 13.43
C SER A 158 -7.30 -2.40 14.31
N PRO A 159 -6.57 -1.65 15.15
CA PRO A 159 -7.15 -0.49 15.83
C PRO A 159 -7.79 0.46 14.83
N ALA A 160 -8.99 0.96 15.14
CA ALA A 160 -9.68 1.93 14.29
C ALA A 160 -8.82 3.19 14.09
N THR A 161 -8.97 3.85 12.95
CA THR A 161 -8.22 5.07 12.61
C THR A 161 -8.36 6.12 13.71
N GLY A 162 -7.22 6.69 14.13
CA GLY A 162 -7.18 7.70 15.21
C GLY A 162 -7.40 7.14 16.63
N SER A 163 -7.36 5.82 16.82
CA SER A 163 -7.48 5.16 18.13
C SER A 163 -6.23 4.38 18.58
N ILE A 164 -5.15 4.44 17.81
CA ILE A 164 -3.88 3.76 18.09
C ILE A 164 -3.26 4.28 19.40
N ASN A 165 -2.79 3.36 20.22
CA ASN A 165 -1.98 3.65 21.41
C ASN A 165 -0.70 2.81 21.45
N TRP A 166 0.19 3.10 22.41
CA TRP A 166 1.49 2.42 22.52
C TRP A 166 1.38 0.89 22.67
N GLY A 167 0.33 0.39 23.32
CA GLY A 167 0.10 -1.04 23.49
C GLY A 167 -0.18 -1.76 22.17
N ASP A 168 -0.73 -1.06 21.17
CA ASP A 168 -1.02 -1.66 19.86
C ASP A 168 0.26 -1.95 19.06
N LEU A 169 1.35 -1.23 19.36
CA LEU A 169 2.67 -1.47 18.76
C LEU A 169 3.39 -2.69 19.34
N SER A 170 2.87 -3.30 20.42
CA SER A 170 3.43 -4.52 21.01
C SER A 170 3.11 -5.79 20.19
N LYS A 171 2.21 -5.68 19.20
CA LYS A 171 1.80 -6.80 18.35
C LYS A 171 2.89 -7.14 17.34
N THR A 172 2.92 -8.41 16.92
CA THR A 172 3.89 -8.93 15.94
C THR A 172 3.46 -8.74 14.49
N VAL A 173 2.33 -8.07 14.25
CA VAL A 173 1.80 -7.72 12.93
C VAL A 173 1.68 -6.21 12.81
N PRO A 174 1.89 -5.62 11.61
CA PRO A 174 1.70 -4.20 11.41
C PRO A 174 0.22 -3.81 11.54
N ILE A 175 -0.03 -2.53 11.83
CA ILE A 175 -1.39 -1.98 11.92
C ILE A 175 -2.07 -2.00 10.55
N CYS A 176 -1.32 -1.70 9.49
CA CYS A 176 -1.77 -1.86 8.10
C CYS A 176 -0.91 -2.86 7.33
N GLN A 177 -1.56 -3.84 6.71
CA GLN A 177 -0.91 -4.85 5.88
C GLN A 177 -0.49 -4.34 4.50
N ALA A 178 -0.86 -3.12 4.12
CA ALA A 178 -0.64 -2.53 2.79
C ALA A 178 0.07 -1.16 2.86
N PHE A 179 1.12 -1.04 3.69
CA PHE A 179 1.96 0.17 3.79
C PHE A 179 1.23 1.46 4.24
N GLY A 180 0.01 1.34 4.77
CA GLY A 180 -0.87 2.47 5.09
C GLY A 180 -1.96 2.74 4.05
N LEU A 181 -1.91 2.13 2.86
CA LEU A 181 -2.86 2.38 1.76
C LEU A 181 -4.32 2.05 2.10
N THR A 182 -4.56 1.15 3.05
CA THR A 182 -5.93 0.82 3.50
C THR A 182 -6.43 1.73 4.62
N ARG A 183 -5.59 2.67 5.10
CA ARG A 183 -5.91 3.61 6.18
C ARG A 183 -5.88 5.07 5.72
N GLY A 184 -5.10 5.38 4.68
CA GLY A 184 -4.92 6.73 4.17
C GLY A 184 -3.66 6.84 3.32
N THR A 185 -2.96 7.95 3.46
CA THR A 185 -1.73 8.24 2.71
C THR A 185 -0.51 7.62 3.41
N PRO A 186 0.32 6.80 2.72
CA PRO A 186 1.59 6.32 3.27
C PRO A 186 2.57 7.47 3.58
N ILE A 187 3.39 7.29 4.63
CA ILE A 187 4.34 8.31 5.11
C ILE A 187 5.36 8.72 4.03
N ASP A 188 5.85 7.77 3.24
CA ASP A 188 6.82 8.04 2.17
C ASP A 188 6.24 8.98 1.10
N ARG A 189 4.92 8.91 0.83
CA ARG A 189 4.24 9.78 -0.14
C ARG A 189 4.16 11.22 0.32
N TYR A 190 4.06 11.46 1.63
CA TYR A 190 4.16 12.80 2.20
C TYR A 190 5.54 13.42 1.93
N TYR A 191 6.61 12.66 2.21
CA TYR A 191 7.98 13.14 1.98
C TYR A 191 8.34 13.26 0.50
N LEU A 192 7.87 12.34 -0.34
CA LEU A 192 8.00 12.45 -1.79
C LEU A 192 7.34 13.74 -2.31
N SER A 193 6.12 14.03 -1.86
CA SER A 193 5.40 15.25 -2.25
C SER A 193 6.14 16.52 -1.83
N LYS A 194 6.72 16.52 -0.62
CA LYS A 194 7.54 17.62 -0.10
C LYS A 194 8.81 17.80 -0.94
N PHE A 195 9.49 16.71 -1.29
CA PHE A 195 10.67 16.76 -2.14
C PHE A 195 10.34 17.29 -3.54
N ILE A 196 9.28 16.78 -4.17
CA ILE A 196 8.84 17.24 -5.49
C ILE A 196 8.53 18.73 -5.50
N ALA A 197 7.86 19.25 -4.46
CA ALA A 197 7.56 20.68 -4.36
C ALA A 197 8.83 21.56 -4.41
N GLU A 198 9.95 21.08 -3.85
CA GLU A 198 11.24 21.78 -3.88
C GLU A 198 11.93 21.71 -5.25
N ILE A 199 11.90 20.54 -5.91
CA ILE A 199 12.66 20.32 -7.14
C ILE A 199 11.89 20.65 -8.42
N LYS A 200 10.57 20.78 -8.36
CA LYS A 200 9.70 20.98 -9.52
C LYS A 200 10.16 22.09 -10.49
N PRO A 201 10.66 23.26 -10.03
CA PRO A 201 11.17 24.29 -10.94
C PRO A 201 12.38 23.86 -11.78
N GLU A 202 13.11 22.84 -11.34
CA GLU A 202 14.35 22.34 -11.94
C GLU A 202 14.12 21.16 -12.90
N ILE A 203 12.89 20.63 -12.96
CA ILE A 203 12.52 19.54 -13.87
C ILE A 203 12.06 20.14 -15.20
N PHE A 204 12.87 20.01 -16.25
CA PHE A 204 12.54 20.55 -17.57
C PHE A 204 13.25 19.82 -18.72
N GLY A 205 12.82 20.15 -19.95
CA GLY A 205 13.50 19.74 -21.19
C GLY A 205 13.13 18.32 -21.63
N ASN A 206 14.12 17.53 -22.01
CA ASN A 206 13.94 16.12 -22.33
C ASN A 206 14.01 15.29 -21.04
N ILE A 207 12.84 14.89 -20.55
CA ILE A 207 12.67 14.17 -19.28
C ILE A 207 12.52 12.67 -19.56
N LEU A 208 13.27 11.88 -18.80
CA LEU A 208 13.06 10.44 -18.67
C LEU A 208 12.70 10.12 -17.22
N GLU A 209 11.55 9.49 -17.00
CA GLU A 209 11.23 8.86 -15.73
C GLU A 209 11.50 7.36 -15.82
N VAL A 210 12.30 6.84 -14.89
CA VAL A 210 12.55 5.40 -14.74
C VAL A 210 11.61 4.85 -13.67
N GLY A 211 10.90 3.76 -13.98
CA GLY A 211 9.93 3.13 -13.06
C GLY A 211 8.59 3.85 -12.96
N GLY A 212 8.35 4.84 -13.81
CA GLY A 212 7.16 5.69 -13.78
C GLY A 212 5.90 5.05 -14.32
N THR A 213 4.78 5.74 -14.12
CA THR A 213 3.46 5.42 -14.68
C THR A 213 2.86 6.66 -15.36
N PRO A 214 1.89 6.50 -16.26
CA PRO A 214 1.30 7.66 -16.96
C PRO A 214 0.66 8.70 -16.03
N LYS A 215 0.23 8.28 -14.82
CA LYS A 215 -0.37 9.17 -13.81
C LYS A 215 0.67 10.12 -13.19
N ASP A 216 1.95 9.72 -13.17
CA ASP A 216 3.02 10.48 -12.51
C ASP A 216 3.34 11.77 -13.29
N LYS A 217 3.18 11.74 -14.63
CA LYS A 217 3.32 12.92 -15.47
C LYS A 217 2.41 14.08 -15.03
N ASP A 218 1.15 13.77 -14.72
CA ASP A 218 0.17 14.76 -14.24
C ASP A 218 0.53 15.25 -12.83
N PHE A 219 1.08 14.36 -12.01
CA PHE A 219 1.50 14.68 -10.64
C PHE A 219 2.68 15.66 -10.61
N TYR A 220 3.70 15.48 -11.45
CA TYR A 220 4.83 16.40 -11.51
C TYR A 220 4.47 17.77 -12.12
N GLN A 221 3.37 17.85 -12.88
CA GLN A 221 2.94 19.05 -13.61
C GLN A 221 4.10 19.67 -14.39
N VAL A 222 4.70 18.84 -15.23
CA VAL A 222 5.90 19.14 -15.99
C VAL A 222 5.76 20.47 -16.75
N ASN A 223 6.84 21.26 -16.76
CA ASN A 223 6.87 22.57 -17.40
C ASN A 223 6.47 22.52 -18.89
N PRO A 224 5.65 23.47 -19.38
CA PRO A 224 5.27 23.57 -20.79
C PRO A 224 6.49 23.56 -21.72
N GLY A 225 6.46 22.74 -22.77
CA GLY A 225 7.55 22.61 -23.74
C GLY A 225 8.57 21.50 -23.43
N SER A 226 8.44 20.80 -22.30
CA SER A 226 9.24 19.62 -22.00
C SER A 226 8.67 18.37 -22.70
N SER A 227 9.55 17.45 -23.10
CA SER A 227 9.15 16.09 -23.48
C SER A 227 9.25 15.16 -22.27
N TYR A 228 8.37 14.17 -22.19
CA TYR A 228 8.29 13.25 -21.06
C TYR A 228 8.17 11.83 -21.57
N ARG A 229 9.11 10.97 -21.19
CA ARG A 229 9.12 9.54 -21.53
C ARG A 229 9.26 8.68 -20.29
N ILE A 230 8.63 7.51 -20.31
CA ILE A 230 8.70 6.52 -19.24
C ILE A 230 9.53 5.31 -19.71
N LEU A 231 10.53 4.94 -18.91
CA LEU A 231 11.28 3.69 -19.02
C LEU A 231 10.83 2.73 -17.93
N ASN A 232 10.43 1.51 -18.32
CA ASN A 232 10.15 0.42 -17.40
C ASN A 232 10.81 -0.88 -17.84
N ILE A 233 11.05 -1.79 -16.89
CA ILE A 233 11.60 -3.12 -17.18
C ILE A 233 10.61 -4.00 -17.96
N GLU A 234 9.32 -3.77 -17.77
CA GLU A 234 8.22 -4.45 -18.45
C GLU A 234 7.41 -3.48 -19.31
N SER A 235 6.86 -4.00 -20.41
CA SER A 235 5.90 -3.24 -21.23
C SER A 235 4.59 -3.03 -20.47
N GLY A 236 3.98 -1.86 -20.61
CA GLY A 236 2.68 -1.57 -20.01
C GLY A 236 2.01 -0.35 -20.63
N PRO A 237 0.76 -0.05 -20.26
CA PRO A 237 0.06 1.14 -20.72
C PRO A 237 0.88 2.42 -20.44
N GLY A 238 1.18 3.17 -21.51
CA GLY A 238 1.91 4.43 -21.47
C GLY A 238 3.40 4.34 -21.10
N VAL A 239 4.00 3.15 -21.18
CA VAL A 239 5.45 2.97 -21.17
C VAL A 239 6.00 3.28 -22.58
N ASP A 240 6.96 4.21 -22.68
CA ASP A 240 7.57 4.61 -23.96
C ASP A 240 8.77 3.74 -24.33
N LEU A 241 9.53 3.29 -23.33
CA LEU A 241 10.74 2.50 -23.48
C LEU A 241 10.70 1.30 -22.55
N VAL A 242 11.06 0.13 -23.07
CA VAL A 242 11.15 -1.11 -22.30
C VAL A 242 12.62 -1.51 -22.21
N GLY A 243 13.15 -1.63 -20.98
CA GLY A 243 14.55 -2.00 -20.77
C GLY A 243 14.99 -1.92 -19.30
N ASP A 244 16.12 -2.57 -19.01
CA ASP A 244 16.76 -2.54 -17.70
C ASP A 244 17.68 -1.30 -17.60
N VAL A 245 17.49 -0.46 -16.58
CA VAL A 245 18.29 0.75 -16.33
C VAL A 245 19.81 0.47 -16.21
N HIS A 246 20.21 -0.78 -15.94
CA HIS A 246 21.61 -1.20 -15.97
C HIS A 246 22.22 -1.27 -17.38
N ASP A 247 21.41 -1.24 -18.45
CA ASP A 247 21.88 -1.18 -19.84
C ASP A 247 22.07 0.27 -20.31
N VAL A 248 23.34 0.68 -20.40
CA VAL A 248 23.73 2.03 -20.83
C VAL A 248 23.28 2.38 -22.25
N SER A 249 23.05 1.38 -23.11
CA SER A 249 22.74 1.59 -24.53
C SER A 249 21.30 1.99 -24.81
N LEU A 250 20.41 1.92 -23.79
CA LEU A 250 18.99 2.25 -23.93
C LEU A 250 18.74 3.71 -24.32
N ILE A 251 19.63 4.62 -23.92
CA ILE A 251 19.48 6.05 -24.11
C ILE A 251 20.78 6.61 -24.68
N GLU A 252 20.64 7.46 -25.69
CA GLU A 252 21.77 8.17 -26.29
C GLU A 252 22.52 9.03 -25.24
N PRO A 253 23.85 8.98 -25.20
CA PRO A 253 24.64 9.84 -24.31
C PRO A 253 24.37 11.32 -24.52
N ASN A 254 24.39 12.11 -23.46
CA ASN A 254 24.17 13.56 -23.50
C ASN A 254 22.88 13.99 -24.22
N SER A 255 21.78 13.28 -24.02
CA SER A 255 20.49 13.53 -24.69
C SER A 255 19.38 14.04 -23.77
N LEU A 256 19.52 13.81 -22.46
CA LEU A 256 18.51 14.15 -21.45
C LEU A 256 18.86 15.42 -20.69
N ASP A 257 17.85 16.24 -20.42
CA ASP A 257 17.97 17.42 -19.54
C ASP A 257 17.65 17.05 -18.09
N SER A 258 16.69 16.16 -17.88
CA SER A 258 16.28 15.67 -16.55
C SER A 258 16.04 14.16 -16.54
N VAL A 259 16.43 13.51 -15.43
CA VAL A 259 16.06 12.12 -15.12
C VAL A 259 15.39 12.05 -13.76
N ILE A 260 14.25 11.36 -13.70
CA ILE A 260 13.50 11.09 -12.46
C ILE A 260 13.58 9.60 -12.17
N ILE A 261 13.94 9.22 -10.94
CA ILE A 261 14.04 7.83 -10.51
C ILE A 261 13.66 7.68 -9.03
N PHE A 262 12.35 7.68 -8.76
CA PHE A 262 11.80 7.62 -7.40
C PHE A 262 11.33 6.21 -7.04
N ASN A 263 11.82 5.69 -5.91
CA ASN A 263 11.51 4.34 -5.42
C ASN A 263 11.81 3.24 -6.46
N VAL A 264 13.01 3.30 -7.07
CA VAL A 264 13.48 2.34 -8.07
C VAL A 264 14.88 1.84 -7.75
N LEU A 265 15.78 2.72 -7.29
CA LEU A 265 17.17 2.33 -7.03
C LEU A 265 17.29 1.22 -5.99
N GLU A 266 16.40 1.15 -4.99
CA GLU A 266 16.29 0.05 -4.03
C GLU A 266 15.97 -1.31 -4.67
N HIS A 267 15.34 -1.29 -5.85
CA HIS A 267 15.02 -2.46 -6.66
C HIS A 267 16.11 -2.77 -7.70
N CYS A 268 17.17 -1.98 -7.79
CA CYS A 268 18.34 -2.26 -8.62
C CYS A 268 19.37 -3.08 -7.82
N TYR A 269 19.84 -4.21 -8.37
CA TYR A 269 20.88 -5.03 -7.73
C TYR A 269 22.25 -4.35 -7.72
N ALA A 270 22.52 -3.46 -8.69
CA ALA A 270 23.74 -2.67 -8.81
C ALA A 270 23.39 -1.19 -9.03
N PRO A 271 22.85 -0.50 -8.01
CA PRO A 271 22.35 0.88 -8.12
C PRO A 271 23.41 1.88 -8.59
N TRP A 272 24.68 1.65 -8.27
CA TRP A 272 25.79 2.48 -8.75
C TRP A 272 25.93 2.44 -10.28
N ILE A 273 25.66 1.30 -10.93
CA ILE A 273 25.68 1.19 -12.40
C ILE A 273 24.52 2.00 -13.00
N ALA A 274 23.32 1.90 -12.42
CA ALA A 274 22.17 2.69 -12.87
C ALA A 274 22.47 4.20 -12.78
N VAL A 275 23.06 4.66 -11.68
CA VAL A 275 23.47 6.07 -11.51
C VAL A 275 24.58 6.48 -12.49
N GLU A 276 25.57 5.63 -12.76
CA GLU A 276 26.62 5.90 -13.75
C GLU A 276 26.08 5.96 -15.19
N ASN A 277 25.08 5.13 -15.52
CA ASN A 277 24.38 5.18 -16.80
C ASN A 277 23.56 6.47 -16.95
N ILE A 278 22.81 6.85 -15.92
CA ILE A 278 22.05 8.11 -15.90
C ILE A 278 22.99 9.30 -16.10
N HIS A 279 24.14 9.32 -15.41
CA HIS A 279 25.16 10.34 -15.62
C HIS A 279 25.66 10.36 -17.08
N THR A 280 25.75 9.22 -17.76
CA THR A 280 26.13 9.17 -19.19
C THR A 280 25.05 9.76 -20.10
N TRP A 281 23.77 9.46 -19.82
CA TRP A 281 22.62 9.93 -20.61
C TRP A 281 22.34 11.43 -20.48
N LEU A 282 22.63 12.02 -19.32
CA LEU A 282 22.45 13.45 -19.07
C LEU A 282 23.39 14.30 -19.92
N LYS A 283 22.87 15.42 -20.45
CA LYS A 283 23.68 16.51 -21.02
C LYS A 283 24.54 17.15 -19.92
N PRO A 284 25.65 17.85 -20.26
CA PRO A 284 26.32 18.74 -19.31
C PRO A 284 25.31 19.75 -18.71
N GLY A 285 25.25 19.87 -17.38
CA GLY A 285 24.25 20.66 -16.66
C GLY A 285 22.88 19.97 -16.50
N GLY A 286 22.69 18.77 -17.04
CA GLY A 286 21.49 17.97 -16.83
C GLY A 286 21.42 17.40 -15.42
N LYS A 287 20.19 17.17 -14.92
CA LYS A 287 19.95 16.80 -13.51
C LYS A 287 19.30 15.43 -13.35
N CYS A 288 19.73 14.69 -12.33
CA CYS A 288 19.06 13.51 -11.81
C CYS A 288 18.35 13.84 -10.50
N PHE A 289 17.08 13.44 -10.38
CA PHE A 289 16.27 13.51 -9.18
C PHE A 289 15.95 12.09 -8.75
N ALA A 290 16.43 11.69 -7.57
CA ALA A 290 16.24 10.34 -7.08
C ALA A 290 15.72 10.34 -5.64
N MET A 291 14.92 9.32 -5.32
CA MET A 291 14.42 9.05 -3.98
C MET A 291 14.50 7.55 -3.72
N VAL A 292 14.93 7.19 -2.53
CA VAL A 292 14.96 5.81 -2.02
C VAL A 292 14.38 5.77 -0.61
N PRO A 293 13.70 4.67 -0.24
CA PRO A 293 13.27 4.47 1.12
C PRO A 293 14.46 4.13 2.02
N SER A 294 14.43 4.66 3.24
CA SER A 294 15.39 4.33 4.31
C SER A 294 14.75 3.51 5.42
N ALA A 295 13.50 3.79 5.78
CA ALA A 295 12.74 3.02 6.78
C ALA A 295 11.36 2.65 6.22
N ILE A 296 11.27 1.47 5.63
CA ILE A 296 10.03 0.82 5.20
C ILE A 296 10.26 -0.70 5.27
N ARG A 297 9.20 -1.47 5.51
CA ARG A 297 9.26 -2.94 5.41
C ARG A 297 9.61 -3.38 3.98
N VAL A 298 9.97 -4.65 3.82
CA VAL A 298 10.26 -5.22 2.49
C VAL A 298 9.08 -5.01 1.54
N HIS A 299 9.37 -4.50 0.33
CA HIS A 299 8.38 -4.19 -0.71
C HIS A 299 8.85 -4.69 -2.10
N ALA A 300 9.03 -6.00 -2.23
CA ALA A 300 9.59 -6.61 -3.44
C ALA A 300 8.64 -6.57 -4.64
N THR A 301 8.79 -5.55 -5.48
CA THR A 301 8.12 -5.42 -6.79
C THR A 301 9.11 -4.95 -7.86
N PRO A 302 9.96 -5.82 -8.45
CA PRO A 302 9.97 -7.28 -8.30
C PRO A 302 10.86 -7.80 -7.16
N VAL A 303 11.99 -7.13 -6.86
CA VAL A 303 12.96 -7.54 -5.83
C VAL A 303 13.40 -6.32 -5.05
N ASP A 304 13.70 -6.50 -3.78
CA ASP A 304 14.00 -5.41 -2.85
C ASP A 304 15.40 -5.61 -2.24
N TYR A 305 16.41 -4.94 -2.79
CA TYR A 305 17.81 -5.30 -2.55
C TYR A 305 18.43 -4.62 -1.34
N TRP A 306 18.13 -3.33 -1.13
CA TRP A 306 18.91 -2.53 -0.20
C TRP A 306 18.16 -1.28 0.29
N ARG A 307 18.65 -0.73 1.41
CA ARG A 307 18.24 0.54 1.99
C ARG A 307 19.50 1.38 2.20
N PRO A 308 19.90 2.25 1.25
CA PRO A 308 21.01 3.14 1.49
C PRO A 308 20.71 4.08 2.67
N LEU A 309 21.68 4.18 3.57
CA LEU A 309 21.76 5.34 4.46
C LEU A 309 22.26 6.57 3.68
N PRO A 310 22.02 7.79 4.20
CA PRO A 310 22.35 9.06 3.53
C PRO A 310 23.75 9.11 2.91
N ASP A 311 24.80 8.68 3.62
CA ASP A 311 26.18 8.73 3.13
C ASP A 311 26.43 7.78 1.95
N ALA A 312 25.88 6.57 1.99
CA ALA A 312 25.98 5.62 0.88
C ALA A 312 25.24 6.14 -0.35
N PHE A 313 24.09 6.78 -0.14
CA PHE A 313 23.33 7.39 -1.24
C PHE A 313 24.10 8.54 -1.87
N ALA A 314 24.65 9.47 -1.08
CA ALA A 314 25.50 10.53 -1.61
C ALA A 314 26.74 9.97 -2.35
N TRP A 315 27.36 8.90 -1.84
CA TRP A 315 28.56 8.34 -2.43
C TRP A 315 28.35 7.72 -3.81
N ILE A 316 27.19 7.09 -4.09
CA ILE A 316 26.93 6.55 -5.44
C ILE A 316 26.78 7.65 -6.50
N PHE A 317 26.44 8.88 -6.10
CA PHE A 317 26.38 10.07 -6.96
C PHE A 317 27.69 10.87 -7.04
N ARG A 318 28.82 10.37 -6.50
CA ARG A 318 30.12 11.07 -6.41
C ARG A 318 30.69 11.64 -7.72
N ASN A 319 30.26 11.13 -8.87
CA ASN A 319 30.75 11.58 -10.18
C ASN A 319 30.01 12.82 -10.72
N TYR A 320 28.89 13.19 -10.11
CA TYR A 320 28.15 14.41 -10.45
C TYR A 320 28.90 15.64 -9.93
N SER A 321 28.89 16.73 -10.68
CA SER A 321 29.60 17.96 -10.32
C SER A 321 28.98 18.68 -9.13
N GLN A 322 27.67 18.53 -8.93
CA GLN A 322 26.95 19.02 -7.75
C GLN A 322 25.94 17.99 -7.24
N GLN A 323 25.75 17.97 -5.92
CA GLN A 323 24.70 17.18 -5.28
C GLN A 323 24.08 17.93 -4.10
N LYS A 324 22.77 17.79 -3.93
CA LYS A 324 22.03 18.27 -2.76
C LYS A 324 21.18 17.12 -2.21
N LEU A 325 21.50 16.71 -0.99
CA LEU A 325 20.80 15.65 -0.28
C LEU A 325 19.62 16.22 0.53
N TYR A 326 18.51 15.50 0.55
CA TYR A 326 17.34 15.79 1.34
C TYR A 326 17.00 14.54 2.15
N VAL A 327 17.06 14.65 3.48
CA VAL A 327 16.78 13.53 4.38
C VAL A 327 15.52 13.87 5.15
N TYR A 328 14.54 12.98 5.10
CA TYR A 328 13.27 13.14 5.77
C TYR A 328 13.05 12.01 6.76
N GLY A 329 12.46 12.33 7.91
CA GLY A 329 12.12 11.34 8.91
C GLY A 329 12.50 11.77 10.32
N ASN A 330 11.90 11.06 11.26
CA ASN A 330 12.13 11.15 12.69
C ASN A 330 11.62 9.84 13.34
N PRO A 331 11.83 9.60 14.66
CA PRO A 331 11.42 8.36 15.29
C PRO A 331 9.94 7.98 15.11
N ILE A 332 9.01 8.94 15.17
CA ILE A 332 7.57 8.62 15.05
C ILE A 332 7.21 8.25 13.61
N THR A 333 7.78 8.91 12.60
CA THR A 333 7.51 8.58 11.20
C THR A 333 8.19 7.30 10.75
N VAL A 334 9.31 6.89 11.38
CA VAL A 334 9.89 5.56 11.22
C VAL A 334 8.93 4.47 11.73
N ILE A 335 8.41 4.62 12.95
CA ILE A 335 7.42 3.68 13.52
C ILE A 335 6.18 3.61 12.62
N ALA A 336 5.67 4.78 12.20
CA ALA A 336 4.50 4.87 11.35
C ALA A 336 4.71 4.15 10.01
N SER A 337 5.87 4.36 9.36
CA SER A 337 6.20 3.70 8.09
C SER A 337 6.26 2.16 8.21
N TYR A 338 6.86 1.63 9.28
CA TYR A 338 6.93 0.17 9.49
C TYR A 338 5.58 -0.46 9.84
N HIS A 339 4.74 0.23 10.60
CA HIS A 339 3.42 -0.28 10.98
C HIS A 339 2.31 0.06 9.98
N GLY A 340 2.59 0.88 8.96
CA GLY A 340 1.60 1.37 8.01
C GLY A 340 0.55 2.28 8.67
N ILE A 341 0.98 3.12 9.61
CA ILE A 341 0.17 4.23 10.14
C ILE A 341 0.16 5.34 9.09
N ALA A 342 -1.02 5.85 8.77
CA ALA A 342 -1.18 6.82 7.69
C ALA A 342 -0.86 8.25 8.15
N VAL A 343 -0.58 9.12 7.19
CA VAL A 343 -0.32 10.57 7.39
C VAL A 343 -1.44 11.23 8.20
N GLU A 344 -2.68 10.86 7.92
CA GLU A 344 -3.89 11.40 8.54
C GLU A 344 -4.01 11.08 10.04
N GLU A 345 -3.20 10.15 10.55
CA GLU A 345 -3.14 9.77 11.96
C GLU A 345 -2.00 10.46 12.74
N LEU A 346 -1.19 11.28 12.07
CA LEU A 346 -0.12 12.08 12.67
C LEU A 346 -0.42 13.57 12.56
N THR A 347 0.15 14.39 13.46
CA THR A 347 0.04 15.85 13.35
C THR A 347 1.04 16.41 12.33
N PRO A 348 0.77 17.58 11.72
CA PRO A 348 1.73 18.25 10.86
C PRO A 348 3.09 18.47 11.53
N GLU A 349 3.12 18.83 12.81
CA GLU A 349 4.36 19.03 13.57
C GLU A 349 5.17 17.73 13.69
N GLN A 350 4.50 16.59 13.85
CA GLN A 350 5.16 15.28 13.89
C GLN A 350 5.73 14.89 12.51
N LEU A 351 5.01 15.20 11.43
CA LEU A 351 5.43 14.89 10.06
C LEU A 351 6.60 15.78 9.62
N ASP A 352 6.55 17.08 9.94
CA ASP A 352 7.55 18.08 9.55
C ASP A 352 8.80 18.08 10.44
N ALA A 353 8.75 17.50 11.64
CA ALA A 353 9.91 17.32 12.48
C ALA A 353 10.98 16.46 11.77
N PHE A 354 12.25 16.81 11.99
CA PHE A 354 13.39 16.09 11.43
C PHE A 354 14.33 15.64 12.55
N HIS A 355 14.80 14.40 12.46
CA HIS A 355 15.91 13.90 13.27
C HIS A 355 16.93 13.18 12.37
N PRO A 356 18.22 13.55 12.40
CA PRO A 356 19.22 13.05 11.46
C PRO A 356 19.43 11.53 11.53
N ASP A 357 19.28 10.93 12.71
CA ASP A 357 19.52 9.50 12.93
C ASP A 357 18.37 8.57 12.50
N TYR A 358 17.21 9.11 12.09
CA TYR A 358 16.00 8.32 11.80
C TYR A 358 15.42 8.64 10.42
N PRO A 359 16.17 8.39 9.33
CA PRO A 359 15.68 8.65 7.98
C PRO A 359 14.57 7.65 7.62
N VAL A 360 13.46 8.18 7.11
CA VAL A 360 12.38 7.43 6.47
C VAL A 360 12.58 7.40 4.96
N ALA A 361 12.94 8.54 4.38
CA ALA A 361 13.22 8.69 2.96
C ALA A 361 14.47 9.54 2.75
N THR A 362 15.29 9.14 1.79
CA THR A 362 16.46 9.90 1.37
C THR A 362 16.30 10.25 -0.11
N CYS A 363 16.37 11.54 -0.41
CA CYS A 363 16.27 12.06 -1.77
C CYS A 363 17.54 12.84 -2.13
N ILE A 364 17.82 12.93 -3.42
CA ILE A 364 18.96 13.67 -3.95
C ILE A 364 18.60 14.36 -5.26
N MET A 365 19.12 15.57 -5.42
CA MET A 365 19.23 16.25 -6.70
C MET A 365 20.71 16.30 -7.06
N ALA A 366 21.09 15.78 -8.22
CA ALA A 366 22.48 15.73 -8.67
C ALA A 366 22.62 16.29 -10.09
N GLU A 367 23.58 17.18 -10.32
CA GLU A 367 23.84 17.83 -11.61
C GLU A 367 25.13 17.30 -12.25
N LYS A 368 25.08 17.00 -13.54
CA LYS A 368 26.23 16.55 -14.32
C LYS A 368 27.20 17.69 -14.61
#